data_AF-A0A966NWA8-F1
#
_entry.id   AF-A0A966NWA8-F1
#
_cell.length_a   1.000
_cell.length_b   1.000
_cell.length_c   1.000
_cell.angle_alpha   90.00
_cell.angle_beta   90.00
_cell.angle_gamma   90.00
#
_symmetry.space_group_name_H-M   'P 1'
#
loop_
_entity.id
_entity.type
_entity.pdbx_description
1 polymer ?
#
loop_
_entity_poly.entity_id
_entity_poly.type
_entity_poly.pdbx_seq_one_letter_code
_entity_poly.pdbx_strand_id
1 'polypeptide(L)'
;MDTHTDQSAAPKSLDSKSTTPATFPNVTPEDIEATEKLIEDLLCRLRNGEEVEFTIPGAPTVRIAPREPKTWVNGREIAHLFQGPPDPDFERDTNTFDQTIIDPWERRARRNS
;
A
#
# COMPACT_ATOMS: atom_id res chain seq x y z
N MET A 1 46.64 60.18 -24.13
CA MET A 1 45.47 59.87 -24.96
C MET A 1 45.23 58.41 -24.68
N ASP A 2 44.61 58.10 -23.52
CA ASP A 2 44.57 56.74 -23.00
C ASP A 2 43.31 56.58 -22.17
N THR A 3 42.26 56.02 -22.78
CA THR A 3 41.11 55.47 -22.05
C THR A 3 41.18 53.96 -22.17
N HIS A 4 41.59 53.33 -21.07
CA HIS A 4 41.48 51.89 -20.86
C HIS A 4 40.02 51.59 -20.52
N THR A 5 39.27 51.09 -21.50
CA THR A 5 37.92 50.55 -21.28
C THR A 5 38.04 49.03 -21.20
N ASP A 6 37.94 48.53 -19.98
CA ASP A 6 37.78 47.13 -19.63
C ASP A 6 36.47 46.61 -20.23
N GLN A 7 36.57 45.78 -21.25
CA GLN A 7 35.41 45.15 -21.89
C GLN A 7 35.15 43.81 -21.20
N SER A 8 34.31 43.86 -20.17
CA SER A 8 33.79 42.73 -19.42
C SER A 8 33.19 41.68 -20.38
N ALA A 9 33.84 40.51 -20.46
CA ALA A 9 33.41 39.40 -21.29
C ALA A 9 32.16 38.74 -20.71
N ALA A 10 31.08 38.70 -21.51
CA ALA A 10 29.87 37.95 -21.19
C ALA A 10 30.19 36.44 -21.01
N PRO A 11 29.61 35.75 -20.01
CA PRO A 11 29.82 34.31 -19.87
C PRO A 11 29.16 33.58 -21.05
N LYS A 12 29.92 32.65 -21.63
CA LYS A 12 29.49 31.77 -22.72
C LYS A 12 28.30 30.93 -22.25
N SER A 13 27.19 31.01 -22.99
CA SER A 13 25.99 30.21 -22.79
C SER A 13 26.37 28.73 -22.71
N LEU A 14 26.10 28.08 -21.57
CA LEU A 14 26.17 26.63 -21.48
C LEU A 14 25.09 26.03 -22.39
N ASP A 15 25.47 25.10 -23.26
CA ASP A 15 24.54 24.28 -24.03
C ASP A 15 23.66 23.47 -23.07
N SER A 16 22.46 23.98 -22.80
CA SER A 16 21.42 23.24 -22.10
C SER A 16 21.07 22.01 -22.92
N LYS A 17 21.48 20.82 -22.45
CA LYS A 17 20.86 19.57 -22.87
C LYS A 17 19.41 19.60 -22.42
N SER A 18 18.54 20.04 -23.31
CA SER A 18 17.10 20.02 -23.13
C SER A 18 16.67 18.58 -22.86
N THR A 19 16.30 18.29 -21.61
CA THR A 19 15.58 17.07 -21.26
C THR A 19 14.24 17.14 -21.97
N THR A 20 14.04 16.31 -23.00
CA THR A 20 12.73 16.17 -23.63
C THR A 20 11.73 15.77 -22.53
N PRO A 21 10.68 16.57 -22.26
CA PRO A 21 9.66 16.15 -21.32
C PRO A 21 9.00 14.88 -21.87
N ALA A 22 8.71 13.92 -20.99
CA ALA A 22 7.98 12.72 -21.35
C ALA A 22 6.65 13.14 -22.00
N THR A 23 6.43 12.72 -23.25
CA THR A 23 5.12 12.84 -23.89
C THR A 23 4.20 11.84 -23.21
N PHE A 24 3.32 12.35 -22.35
CA PHE A 24 2.20 11.56 -21.87
C PHE A 24 1.21 11.37 -23.03
N PRO A 25 0.75 10.14 -23.31
CA PRO A 25 -0.27 9.93 -24.33
C PRO A 25 -1.53 10.73 -23.94
N ASN A 26 -2.15 11.37 -24.94
CA ASN A 26 -3.42 12.05 -24.73
C ASN A 26 -4.50 10.98 -24.54
N VAL A 27 -5.08 10.90 -23.35
CA VAL A 27 -6.16 9.96 -23.03
C VAL A 27 -7.46 10.55 -23.54
N THR A 28 -8.11 9.86 -24.47
CA THR A 28 -9.40 10.28 -24.99
C THR A 28 -10.54 9.83 -24.07
N PRO A 29 -11.73 10.46 -24.12
CA PRO A 29 -12.90 9.99 -23.37
C PRO A 29 -13.29 8.53 -23.70
N GLU A 30 -13.05 8.08 -24.94
CA GLU A 30 -13.29 6.70 -25.37
C GLU A 30 -12.34 5.72 -24.66
N ASP A 31 -11.08 6.10 -24.46
CA ASP A 31 -10.11 5.30 -23.69
C ASP A 31 -10.53 5.14 -22.22
N ILE A 32 -11.15 6.18 -21.64
CA ILE A 32 -11.65 6.16 -20.27
C ILE A 32 -12.83 5.19 -20.16
N GLU A 33 -13.81 5.29 -21.06
CA GLU A 33 -14.97 4.38 -21.07
C GLU A 33 -14.55 2.92 -21.28
N ALA A 34 -13.61 2.67 -22.19
CA ALA A 34 -13.06 1.34 -22.42
C ALA A 34 -12.37 0.79 -21.16
N THR A 35 -11.66 1.65 -20.42
CA THR A 35 -11.01 1.29 -19.16
C THR A 35 -12.04 0.97 -18.07
N GLU A 36 -13.09 1.78 -17.93
CA GLU A 36 -14.17 1.56 -16.97
C GLU A 36 -14.86 0.21 -17.23
N LYS A 37 -15.21 -0.08 -18.48
CA LYS A 37 -15.83 -1.34 -18.86
C LYS A 37 -14.94 -2.55 -18.55
N LEU A 38 -13.62 -2.43 -18.77
CA LEU A 38 -12.67 -3.49 -18.42
C LEU A 38 -12.59 -3.70 -16.90
N ILE A 39 -12.63 -2.62 -16.13
CA ILE A 39 -12.68 -2.69 -14.65
C ILE A 39 -13.98 -3.35 -14.19
N GLU A 40 -15.13 -3.00 -14.77
CA GLU A 40 -16.41 -3.63 -14.41
C GLU A 40 -16.42 -5.14 -14.69
N ASP A 41 -15.91 -5.57 -15.83
CA ASP A 41 -15.79 -7.00 -16.18
C ASP A 41 -14.86 -7.73 -15.20
N LEU A 42 -13.71 -7.13 -14.89
CA LEU A 42 -12.77 -7.65 -13.91
C LEU A 42 -13.44 -7.80 -12.53
N LEU A 43 -14.18 -6.80 -12.08
CA LEU A 43 -14.91 -6.85 -10.82
C LEU A 43 -16.00 -7.93 -10.80
N CYS A 44 -16.69 -8.16 -11.91
CA CYS A 44 -17.68 -9.23 -12.03
C CYS A 44 -17.01 -10.62 -11.89
N ARG A 45 -15.86 -10.82 -12.52
CA ARG A 45 -15.09 -12.07 -12.43
C ARG A 45 -14.57 -12.33 -11.02
N LEU A 46 -13.99 -11.31 -10.39
CA LEU A 46 -13.57 -11.36 -8.99
C LEU A 46 -14.76 -11.66 -8.06
N ARG A 47 -15.94 -11.08 -8.32
CA ARG A 47 -17.15 -11.37 -7.54
C ARG A 47 -17.61 -12.83 -7.66
N ASN A 48 -17.34 -13.46 -8.80
CA ASN A 48 -17.66 -14.88 -9.04
C ASN A 48 -16.62 -15.84 -8.44
N GLY A 49 -15.60 -15.33 -7.73
CA GLY A 49 -14.58 -16.15 -7.08
C GLY A 49 -13.31 -16.36 -7.90
N GLU A 50 -13.19 -15.74 -9.07
CA GLU A 50 -12.00 -15.88 -9.92
C GLU A 50 -10.83 -15.04 -9.37
N GLU A 51 -9.61 -15.56 -9.42
CA GLU A 51 -8.39 -14.84 -9.09
C GLU A 51 -7.70 -14.37 -10.38
N VAL A 52 -7.26 -13.11 -10.43
CA VAL A 52 -6.64 -12.51 -11.62
C VAL A 52 -5.24 -11.99 -11.28
N GLU A 53 -4.25 -12.41 -12.07
CA GLU A 53 -2.86 -11.98 -11.94
C GLU A 53 -2.50 -10.97 -13.04
N PHE A 54 -2.00 -9.80 -12.64
CA PHE A 54 -1.57 -8.73 -13.52
C PHE A 54 -0.06 -8.60 -13.49
N THR A 55 0.57 -8.75 -14.65
CA THR A 55 1.99 -8.46 -14.83
C THR A 55 2.14 -7.11 -15.51
N ILE A 56 2.68 -6.13 -14.78
CA ILE A 56 2.99 -4.81 -15.33
C ILE A 56 4.48 -4.82 -15.72
N PRO A 57 4.85 -4.54 -16.98
CA PRO A 57 6.25 -4.46 -17.38
C PRO A 57 7.04 -3.49 -16.48
N GLY A 58 8.08 -3.98 -15.81
CA GLY A 58 8.91 -3.18 -14.90
C GLY A 58 8.33 -2.96 -13.51
N ALA A 59 7.18 -3.55 -13.16
CA ALA A 59 6.63 -3.53 -11.81
C ALA A 59 6.43 -4.97 -11.27
N PRO A 60 6.29 -5.13 -9.94
CA PRO A 60 5.95 -6.41 -9.34
C PRO A 60 4.62 -6.94 -9.89
N THR A 61 4.55 -8.26 -10.09
CA THR A 61 3.30 -8.93 -10.43
C THR A 61 2.29 -8.76 -9.29
N VAL A 62 1.07 -8.33 -9.63
CA VAL A 62 -0.02 -8.08 -8.68
C VAL A 62 -1.07 -9.17 -8.83
N ARG A 63 -1.45 -9.80 -7.72
CA ARG A 63 -2.54 -10.79 -7.67
C ARG A 63 -3.76 -10.18 -7.01
N ILE A 64 -4.88 -10.19 -7.72
CA ILE A 64 -6.17 -9.70 -7.21
C ILE A 64 -7.06 -10.92 -6.99
N ALA A 65 -7.43 -11.16 -5.75
CA ALA A 65 -8.30 -12.24 -5.34
C ALA A 65 -9.59 -11.67 -4.70
N PRO A 66 -10.70 -12.40 -4.78
CA PRO A 66 -11.91 -12.07 -4.03
C PRO A 66 -11.55 -12.01 -2.54
N ARG A 67 -11.72 -10.84 -1.92
CA ARG A 67 -11.58 -10.72 -0.48
C ARG A 67 -12.88 -11.20 0.15
N GLU A 68 -12.89 -12.40 0.70
CA GLU A 68 -13.99 -12.81 1.56
C GLU A 68 -14.17 -11.74 2.65
N PRO A 69 -15.40 -11.24 2.87
CA PRO A 69 -15.62 -10.27 3.93
C PRO A 69 -15.11 -10.88 5.23
N LYS A 70 -14.18 -10.18 5.87
CA LYS A 70 -13.60 -10.61 7.14
C LYS A 70 -14.72 -10.57 8.19
N THR A 71 -15.44 -11.69 8.27
CA THR A 71 -16.62 -11.84 9.10
C THR A 71 -16.15 -12.35 10.44
N TRP A 72 -16.61 -11.72 11.51
CA TRP A 72 -16.43 -12.27 12.85
C TRP A 72 -17.24 -13.57 12.93
N VAL A 73 -16.56 -14.70 12.83
CA VAL A 73 -17.14 -16.05 12.94
C VAL A 73 -17.11 -16.52 14.39
N ASN A 74 -17.95 -17.48 14.75
CA ASN A 74 -17.94 -18.02 16.10
C ASN A 74 -16.62 -18.76 16.34
N GLY A 75 -15.97 -18.53 17.49
CA GLY A 75 -14.69 -19.20 17.80
C GLY A 75 -14.77 -20.73 17.72
N ARG A 76 -15.94 -21.33 17.96
CA ARG A 76 -16.15 -22.78 17.82
C ARG A 76 -16.07 -23.25 16.37
N GLU A 77 -16.45 -22.43 15.40
CA GLU A 77 -16.42 -22.79 13.98
C GLU A 77 -14.97 -22.93 13.47
N ILE A 78 -14.04 -22.16 14.03
CA ILE A 78 -12.62 -22.20 13.67
C ILE A 78 -11.76 -23.05 14.61
N ALA A 79 -12.33 -23.59 15.70
CA ALA A 79 -11.59 -24.35 16.70
C ALA A 79 -10.85 -25.56 16.10
N HIS A 80 -11.40 -26.15 15.04
CA HIS A 80 -10.79 -27.27 14.32
C HIS A 80 -9.42 -26.93 13.72
N LEU A 81 -9.20 -25.66 13.33
CA LEU A 81 -7.90 -25.19 12.81
C LEU A 81 -6.79 -25.22 13.87
N PHE A 82 -7.17 -25.23 15.15
CA PHE A 82 -6.27 -25.18 16.30
C PHE A 82 -6.16 -26.52 17.04
N GLN A 83 -6.61 -27.64 16.45
CA GLN A 83 -6.54 -28.98 17.05
C GLN A 83 -5.13 -29.61 17.02
N GLY A 84 -4.09 -28.80 16.85
CA GLY A 84 -2.70 -29.26 16.93
C GLY A 84 -2.32 -29.69 18.35
N PRO A 85 -1.18 -30.38 18.51
CA PRO A 85 -0.63 -30.64 19.84
C PRO A 85 -0.48 -29.33 20.61
N PRO A 86 -0.83 -29.31 21.91
CA PRO A 86 -0.61 -28.13 22.74
C PRO A 86 0.89 -27.80 22.77
N ASP A 87 1.19 -26.52 22.82
CA ASP A 87 2.56 -26.06 22.97
C ASP A 87 3.13 -26.54 24.31
N PRO A 88 4.20 -27.37 24.33
CA PRO A 88 4.77 -27.90 25.57
C PRO A 88 5.41 -26.81 26.45
N ASP A 89 5.78 -25.68 25.85
CA ASP A 89 6.42 -24.57 26.54
C ASP A 89 5.41 -23.48 26.99
N PHE A 90 4.12 -23.68 26.71
CA PHE A 90 3.05 -22.70 27.00
C PHE A 90 3.08 -22.21 28.45
N GLU A 91 3.19 -23.12 29.42
CA GLU A 91 3.25 -22.79 30.85
C GLU A 91 4.52 -22.00 31.23
N ARG A 92 5.64 -22.26 30.57
CA ARG A 92 6.89 -21.53 30.82
C ARG A 92 6.77 -20.10 30.29
N ASP A 93 6.18 -19.97 29.11
CA ASP A 93 6.05 -18.69 28.43
C ASP A 93 5.02 -17.80 29.14
N THR A 94 3.89 -18.35 29.59
CA THR A 94 2.88 -17.61 30.37
C THR A 94 3.41 -17.13 31.72
N ASN A 95 4.27 -17.90 32.38
CA ASN A 95 4.91 -17.52 33.63
C ASN A 95 5.97 -16.41 33.49
N THR A 96 6.39 -16.08 32.27
CA THR A 96 7.30 -14.95 32.02
C THR A 96 6.56 -13.61 32.07
N PHE A 97 5.23 -13.60 31.87
CA PHE A 97 4.43 -12.39 31.95
C PHE A 97 4.10 -12.02 33.39
N ASP A 98 4.11 -10.73 33.68
CA ASP A 98 3.50 -10.20 34.90
C ASP A 98 1.98 -10.42 34.82
N GLN A 99 1.49 -11.37 35.63
CA GLN A 99 0.08 -11.76 35.71
C GLN A 99 -0.78 -10.69 36.42
N THR A 100 -0.20 -9.54 36.77
CA THR A 100 -0.94 -8.40 37.32
C THR A 100 -1.90 -7.86 36.26
N ILE A 101 -3.19 -8.14 36.43
CA ILE A 101 -4.25 -7.57 35.60
C ILE A 101 -4.40 -6.10 36.00
N ILE A 102 -3.94 -5.20 35.12
CA ILE A 102 -4.11 -3.76 35.26
C ILE A 102 -5.20 -3.34 34.26
N ASP A 103 -6.25 -2.68 34.75
CA ASP A 103 -7.20 -1.99 33.88
C ASP A 103 -6.52 -0.73 33.29
N PRO A 104 -6.25 -0.67 31.97
CA PRO A 104 -5.57 0.46 31.35
C PRO A 104 -6.44 1.72 31.26
N TRP A 105 -7.75 1.64 31.56
CA TRP A 105 -8.69 2.75 31.52
C TRP A 105 -8.95 3.40 32.89
N GLU A 106 -8.48 2.81 33.99
CA GLU A 106 -8.62 3.37 35.35
C GLU A 106 -8.06 4.79 35.48
N ARG A 107 -6.97 5.10 34.75
CA ARG A 107 -6.32 6.42 34.79
C ARG A 107 -7.19 7.53 34.20
N ARG A 108 -8.14 7.20 33.31
CA ARG A 108 -9.01 8.19 32.63
C ARG A 108 -10.20 8.60 33.51
N ALA A 109 -10.69 7.71 34.38
CA ALA A 109 -11.84 7.98 35.23
C ALA A 109 -11.56 9.07 36.30
N ARG A 110 -10.32 9.22 36.76
CA ARG A 110 -9.96 10.15 37.86
C ARG A 110 -9.77 11.62 37.45
N ARG A 111 -9.85 11.97 36.15
CA ARG A 111 -9.67 13.36 35.67
C ARG A 111 -11.01 14.10 35.48
N ASN A 112 -12.14 13.41 35.57
CA ASN A 112 -13.47 13.97 35.31
C ASN A 112 -14.38 14.01 36.57
N SER A 113 -13.79 14.02 37.78
CA SER A 113 -14.53 14.27 39.04
C SER A 113 -14.18 15.62 39.62
#